data_AF-A0A820ISD2-F1
#
_entry.id   AF-A0A820ISD2-F1
#
_cell.length_a   1.000
_cell.length_b   1.000
_cell.length_c   1.000
_cell.angle_alpha   90.00
_cell.angle_beta   90.00
_cell.angle_gamma   90.00
#
_symmetry.space_group_name_H-M   'P 1'
#
loop_
_entity.id
_entity.type
_entity.pdbx_description
1 polymer ?
#
loop_
_entity_poly.entity_id
_entity_poly.type
_entity_poly.pdbx_seq_one_letter_code
_entity_poly.pdbx_strand_id
1 'polypeptide(L)'
;MLVPYRNSVLTSIFRPYFVGRGRTIICCNINPCATFITQTNELMKFCALAQKTIIVQNESKIGTAIIRQQRKSKNKGPKRLGRQSLSKVKNLSNNDELEELGESSMITPSNVKSISYWKYCTKKAVDLLQKQASNRRIFMIERYQERIQTIQYLLHQRQQNEQFIKEKQS
;
A
#
# COMPACT_ATOMS: atom_id res chain seq x y z
N MET A 1 -11.59 -27.79 7.47
CA MET A 1 -12.43 -26.59 7.22
C MET A 1 -12.03 -25.99 5.88
N LEU A 2 -12.96 -25.84 4.93
CA LEU A 2 -12.67 -25.30 3.59
C LEU A 2 -12.69 -23.76 3.63
N VAL A 3 -11.62 -23.11 3.17
CA VAL A 3 -11.57 -21.64 3.08
C VAL A 3 -12.34 -21.18 1.83
N PRO A 4 -13.32 -20.25 1.94
CA PRO A 4 -14.30 -19.94 0.89
C PRO A 4 -13.74 -19.00 -0.20
N TYR A 5 -12.65 -19.38 -0.85
CA TYR A 5 -12.07 -18.59 -1.94
C TYR A 5 -12.90 -18.60 -3.24
N ARG A 6 -13.89 -19.49 -3.37
CA ARG A 6 -14.72 -19.62 -4.58
C ARG A 6 -16.09 -18.94 -4.46
N ASN A 7 -16.43 -18.41 -3.29
CA ASN A 7 -17.73 -17.79 -3.04
C ASN A 7 -17.83 -16.39 -3.66
N SER A 8 -16.69 -15.76 -3.99
CA SER A 8 -16.66 -14.48 -4.68
C SER A 8 -15.47 -14.40 -5.63
N VAL A 9 -15.62 -13.63 -6.72
CA VAL A 9 -14.53 -13.35 -7.67
C VAL A 9 -13.36 -12.67 -6.95
N LEU A 10 -13.67 -11.77 -6.01
CA LEU A 10 -12.69 -11.04 -5.21
C LEU A 10 -11.80 -12.01 -4.40
N THR A 11 -12.41 -12.89 -3.61
CA THR A 11 -11.66 -13.86 -2.79
C THR A 11 -10.92 -14.90 -3.64
N SER A 12 -11.37 -15.17 -4.87
CA SER A 12 -10.66 -16.03 -5.82
C SER A 12 -9.38 -15.38 -6.33
N ILE A 13 -9.43 -14.08 -6.68
CA ILE A 13 -8.25 -13.31 -7.10
C ILE A 13 -7.27 -13.15 -5.94
N PHE A 14 -7.77 -12.88 -4.73
CA PHE A 14 -6.92 -12.68 -3.56
C PHE A 14 -6.41 -13.98 -2.92
N ARG A 15 -6.87 -15.15 -3.40
CA ARG A 15 -6.46 -16.47 -2.87
C ARG A 15 -4.95 -16.65 -2.73
N PRO A 16 -4.09 -16.30 -3.71
CA PRO A 16 -2.64 -16.47 -3.58
C PRO A 16 -2.04 -15.70 -2.39
N TYR A 17 -2.61 -14.53 -2.08
CA TYR A 17 -2.16 -13.62 -1.01
C TYR A 17 -2.55 -14.10 0.40
N PHE A 18 -3.60 -14.91 0.51
CA PHE A 18 -4.03 -15.53 1.77
C PHE A 18 -3.44 -16.93 2.01
N VAL A 19 -3.02 -17.64 0.95
CA VAL A 19 -2.61 -19.05 1.04
C VAL A 19 -1.10 -19.26 1.13
N GLY A 20 -0.24 -18.30 0.74
CA GLY A 20 1.21 -18.54 0.87
C GLY A 20 2.13 -17.82 -0.10
N ARG A 21 1.62 -17.29 -1.20
CA ARG A 21 2.46 -16.76 -2.29
C ARG A 21 2.61 -15.25 -2.15
N GLY A 22 3.60 -14.82 -1.38
CA GLY A 22 4.04 -13.42 -1.29
C GLY A 22 3.90 -12.81 0.10
N ARG A 23 4.15 -11.49 0.18
CA ARG A 23 3.92 -10.68 1.38
C ARG A 23 2.67 -9.84 1.14
N THR A 24 1.75 -9.85 2.11
CA THR A 24 0.49 -9.11 2.03
C THR A 24 0.46 -8.06 3.12
N ILE A 25 0.12 -6.82 2.75
CA ILE A 25 -0.11 -5.72 3.69
C ILE A 25 -1.56 -5.26 3.49
N ILE A 26 -2.29 -5.14 4.59
CA ILE A 26 -3.67 -4.62 4.58
C ILE A 26 -3.64 -3.23 5.22
N CYS A 27 -4.04 -2.21 4.45
CA CYS A 27 -4.21 -0.85 4.95
C CYS A 27 -5.71 -0.60 5.18
N CYS A 28 -6.10 -0.46 6.44
CA CYS A 28 -7.49 -0.19 6.83
C CYS A 28 -7.69 1.33 6.95
N ASN A 29 -8.63 1.92 6.18
CA ASN A 29 -9.00 3.34 6.28
C ASN A 29 -10.15 3.50 7.28
N ILE A 30 -10.03 4.43 8.24
CA ILE A 30 -10.98 4.60 9.34
C ILE A 30 -11.51 6.04 9.38
N ASN A 31 -12.83 6.18 9.47
CA ASN A 31 -13.48 7.45 9.78
C ASN A 31 -13.66 7.60 11.31
N PRO A 32 -13.10 8.65 11.94
CA PRO A 32 -13.21 8.85 13.40
C PRO A 32 -14.61 9.33 13.86
N CYS A 33 -15.56 9.55 12.94
CA CYS A 33 -16.91 9.98 13.28
C CYS A 33 -17.70 8.89 14.03
N ALA A 34 -18.35 9.27 15.14
CA ALA A 34 -19.11 8.36 16.00
C ALA A 34 -20.28 7.66 15.28
N THR A 35 -20.85 8.28 14.25
CA THR A 35 -21.95 7.71 13.44
C THR A 35 -21.55 6.40 12.76
N PHE A 36 -20.27 6.21 12.44
CA PHE A 36 -19.75 5.02 11.76
C PHE A 36 -19.03 4.06 12.71
N ILE A 37 -19.22 4.19 14.03
CA ILE A 37 -18.47 3.40 15.02
C ILE A 37 -18.70 1.89 14.86
N THR A 38 -19.91 1.45 14.48
CA THR A 38 -20.23 0.03 14.27
C THR A 38 -19.45 -0.55 13.11
N GLN A 39 -19.45 0.15 11.96
CA GLN A 39 -18.70 -0.22 10.76
C GLN A 39 -17.19 -0.22 11.03
N THR A 40 -16.69 0.81 11.72
CA THR A 40 -15.28 0.87 12.14
C THR A 40 -14.93 -0.30 13.06
N ASN A 41 -15.81 -0.70 13.97
CA ASN A 41 -15.57 -1.83 14.87
C ASN A 41 -15.55 -3.17 14.13
N GLU A 42 -16.45 -3.38 13.16
CA GLU A 42 -16.41 -4.55 12.27
C GLU A 42 -15.13 -4.62 11.43
N LEU A 43 -14.72 -3.50 10.85
CA LEU A 43 -13.45 -3.39 10.12
C LEU A 43 -12.27 -3.72 11.04
N MET A 44 -12.24 -3.19 12.27
CA MET A 44 -11.17 -3.46 13.24
C MET A 44 -11.10 -4.94 13.63
N LYS A 45 -12.26 -5.59 13.85
CA LYS A 45 -12.33 -7.04 14.10
C LYS A 45 -11.76 -7.83 12.92
N PHE A 46 -12.13 -7.46 11.69
CA PHE A 46 -11.59 -8.08 10.49
C PHE A 46 -10.07 -7.90 10.38
N CYS A 47 -9.56 -6.67 10.55
CA CYS A 47 -8.12 -6.40 10.47
C CYS A 47 -7.34 -7.18 11.56
N ALA A 48 -7.89 -7.32 12.77
CA ALA A 48 -7.30 -8.12 13.85
C ALA A 48 -7.26 -9.63 13.53
N LEU A 49 -8.29 -10.17 12.89
CA LEU A 49 -8.31 -11.55 12.42
C LEU A 49 -7.31 -11.77 11.28
N ALA A 50 -7.22 -10.83 10.35
CA ALA A 50 -6.28 -10.89 9.23
C ALA A 50 -4.81 -10.80 9.68
N GLN A 51 -4.51 -10.13 10.79
CA GLN A 51 -3.15 -10.15 11.35
C GLN A 51 -2.74 -11.55 11.86
N LYS A 52 -3.71 -12.36 12.29
CA LYS A 52 -3.45 -13.71 12.82
C LYS A 52 -3.35 -14.77 11.72
N THR A 53 -3.66 -14.44 10.47
CA THR A 53 -3.55 -15.41 9.38
C THR A 53 -2.09 -15.64 9.02
N ILE A 54 -1.59 -16.83 9.36
CA ILE A 54 -0.22 -17.27 9.04
C ILE A 54 -0.17 -17.68 7.57
N ILE A 55 0.57 -16.92 6.77
CA ILE A 55 0.85 -17.24 5.36
C ILE A 55 1.99 -18.27 5.35
N VAL A 56 1.66 -19.55 5.26
CA VAL A 56 2.66 -20.62 5.14
C VAL A 56 3.32 -20.51 3.77
N GLN A 57 4.59 -20.12 3.75
CA GLN A 57 5.38 -20.15 2.53
C GLN A 57 5.65 -21.61 2.18
N ASN A 58 4.86 -22.17 1.27
CA ASN A 58 5.27 -23.41 0.61
C ASN A 58 6.47 -23.06 -0.28
N GLU A 59 7.67 -23.31 0.23
CA GLU A 59 8.89 -23.35 -0.56
C GLU A 59 8.83 -24.52 -1.54
N SER A 60 8.01 -24.40 -2.59
CA SER A 60 8.18 -25.27 -3.74
C SER A 60 9.46 -24.80 -4.42
N LYS A 61 10.57 -25.51 -4.16
CA LYS A 61 11.81 -25.43 -4.92
C LYS A 61 11.50 -25.75 -6.38
N ILE A 62 11.06 -24.75 -7.13
CA ILE A 62 10.83 -24.86 -8.56
C ILE A 62 12.22 -24.77 -9.17
N GLY A 63 12.82 -25.93 -9.41
CA GLY A 63 14.09 -26.05 -10.10
C GLY A 63 14.00 -25.37 -11.46
N THR A 64 14.81 -24.34 -11.65
CA THR A 64 15.00 -23.66 -12.93
C THR A 64 15.75 -24.60 -13.87
N ALA A 65 15.02 -25.48 -14.57
CA ALA A 65 15.59 -26.22 -15.69
C ALA A 65 15.77 -25.26 -16.89
N ILE A 66 16.93 -24.60 -16.93
CA ILE A 66 17.37 -23.80 -18.07
C ILE A 66 17.66 -24.77 -19.23
N ILE A 67 16.78 -24.82 -20.22
CA ILE A 67 16.99 -25.57 -21.46
C ILE A 67 18.07 -24.84 -22.28
N ARG A 68 19.33 -25.28 -22.15
CA ARG A 68 20.45 -24.89 -23.02
C ARG A 68 20.31 -25.63 -24.37
N GLN A 69 19.82 -24.96 -25.42
CA GLN A 69 19.94 -25.46 -26.79
C GLN A 69 21.16 -24.81 -27.46
N GLN A 70 22.22 -25.58 -27.68
CA GLN A 70 23.30 -25.22 -28.59
C GLN A 70 23.00 -25.78 -29.98
N ARG A 71 22.97 -24.91 -31.00
CA ARG A 71 23.01 -25.30 -32.42
C ARG A 71 24.32 -24.79 -33.02
N LYS A 72 25.13 -25.69 -33.62
CA LYS A 72 26.03 -25.38 -34.75
C LYS A 72 26.10 -26.56 -35.71
N SER A 73 25.83 -26.27 -36.98
CA SER A 73 25.90 -27.16 -38.15
C SER A 73 27.28 -27.15 -38.80
N LYS A 74 27.75 -28.30 -39.33
CA LYS A 74 28.52 -28.37 -40.60
C LYS A 74 28.14 -29.66 -41.35
N ASN A 75 28.06 -29.51 -42.67
CA ASN A 75 27.49 -30.42 -43.69
C ASN A 75 28.28 -31.73 -43.89
N LYS A 76 27.57 -32.85 -44.12
CA LYS A 76 27.89 -33.92 -45.11
C LYS A 76 26.58 -34.60 -45.56
N GLY A 77 26.51 -34.95 -46.85
CA GLY A 77 25.33 -35.43 -47.59
C GLY A 77 24.82 -36.85 -47.24
N PRO A 78 23.98 -37.46 -48.11
CA PRO A 78 22.67 -37.99 -47.70
C PRO A 78 22.66 -39.50 -47.44
N LYS A 79 21.81 -39.97 -46.51
CA LYS A 79 21.25 -41.34 -46.50
C LYS A 79 19.79 -41.31 -46.03
N ARG A 80 18.94 -42.02 -46.77
CA ARG A 80 17.48 -42.07 -46.66
C ARG A 80 17.01 -43.08 -45.61
N LEU A 81 15.74 -42.90 -45.22
CA LEU A 81 14.76 -43.84 -44.63
C LEU A 81 14.83 -44.09 -43.10
N GLY A 82 13.75 -43.66 -42.42
CA GLY A 82 13.49 -43.94 -41.01
C GLY A 82 12.35 -43.09 -40.46
N ARG A 83 11.11 -43.48 -40.79
CA ARG A 83 9.84 -42.91 -40.32
C ARG A 83 9.69 -43.13 -38.82
N GLN A 84 9.51 -42.08 -38.01
CA GLN A 84 8.50 -41.95 -36.92
C GLN A 84 8.71 -40.71 -36.01
N SER A 85 7.60 -39.97 -35.82
CA SER A 85 7.12 -39.33 -34.58
C SER A 85 7.65 -37.96 -34.08
N LEU A 86 6.68 -37.02 -34.05
CA LEU A 86 6.39 -36.00 -33.03
C LEU A 86 7.35 -34.83 -32.70
N SER A 87 6.85 -33.65 -33.05
CA SER A 87 6.63 -32.46 -32.18
C SER A 87 7.63 -31.29 -32.18
N LYS A 88 7.00 -30.10 -32.26
CA LYS A 88 7.34 -28.80 -31.67
C LYS A 88 8.36 -27.90 -32.41
N VAL A 89 7.75 -26.94 -33.10
CA VAL A 89 8.29 -25.63 -33.49
C VAL A 89 8.92 -24.91 -32.28
N LYS A 90 10.14 -24.40 -32.45
CA LYS A 90 10.70 -23.29 -31.68
C LYS A 90 11.48 -22.35 -32.60
N ASN A 91 11.22 -21.07 -32.37
CA ASN A 91 11.60 -19.93 -33.19
C ASN A 91 13.11 -19.61 -33.18
N LEU A 92 13.48 -19.00 -34.30
CA LEU A 92 14.51 -18.00 -34.58
C LEU A 92 15.18 -17.34 -33.37
N SER A 93 16.51 -17.24 -33.40
CA SER A 93 17.23 -16.05 -32.93
C SER A 93 18.68 -16.08 -33.43
N ASN A 94 19.12 -14.93 -33.94
CA ASN A 94 20.42 -14.27 -33.74
C ASN A 94 20.36 -13.04 -34.65
N ASN A 95 20.82 -11.85 -34.34
CA ASN A 95 21.27 -11.13 -33.14
C ASN A 95 21.46 -9.74 -33.73
N ASP A 96 20.91 -8.69 -33.13
CA ASP A 96 21.47 -7.35 -33.33
C ASP A 96 21.55 -6.69 -31.97
N GLU A 97 22.78 -6.27 -31.66
CA GLU A 97 23.22 -5.56 -30.49
C GLU A 97 22.50 -4.22 -30.41
N LEU A 98 21.84 -3.95 -29.29
CA LEU A 98 21.58 -2.59 -28.85
C LEU A 98 21.92 -2.49 -27.37
N GLU A 99 22.94 -1.67 -27.12
CA GLU A 99 23.39 -1.24 -25.82
C GLU A 99 22.27 -0.50 -25.06
N GLU A 100 22.49 -0.41 -23.74
CA GLU A 100 21.90 0.60 -22.86
C GLU A 100 20.46 0.36 -22.41
N LEU A 101 20.31 -0.14 -21.17
CA LEU A 101 19.50 0.47 -20.12
C LEU A 101 19.61 -0.36 -18.82
N GLY A 102 19.90 0.38 -17.74
CA GLY A 102 20.04 -0.03 -16.35
C GLY A 102 19.52 -1.42 -15.96
N GLU A 103 20.45 -2.24 -15.50
CA GLU A 103 20.23 -3.50 -14.82
C GLU A 103 19.26 -3.28 -13.64
N SER A 104 17.97 -3.54 -13.87
CA SER A 104 16.97 -3.62 -12.82
C SER A 104 17.25 -4.88 -12.01
N SER A 105 18.18 -4.74 -11.06
CA SER A 105 18.59 -5.82 -10.17
C SER A 105 17.36 -6.33 -9.43
N MET A 106 17.02 -7.57 -9.75
CA MET A 106 16.06 -8.42 -9.07
C MET A 106 16.13 -8.26 -7.55
N ILE A 107 14.99 -8.00 -6.93
CA ILE A 107 14.83 -7.99 -5.48
C ILE A 107 14.95 -9.44 -4.98
N THR A 108 16.15 -9.83 -4.60
CA THR A 108 16.45 -11.07 -3.87
C THR A 108 16.32 -10.85 -2.35
N PRO A 109 16.09 -11.92 -1.55
CA PRO A 109 15.47 -11.81 -0.24
C PRO A 109 16.49 -11.46 0.86
N SER A 110 16.78 -10.16 1.02
CA SER A 110 17.33 -9.61 2.27
C SER A 110 16.24 -8.77 2.98
N ASN A 111 15.24 -9.49 3.50
CA ASN A 111 13.91 -9.00 3.84
C ASN A 111 13.83 -8.06 5.08
N VAL A 112 14.90 -7.91 5.87
CA VAL A 112 14.85 -7.09 7.10
C VAL A 112 15.03 -5.60 6.81
N LYS A 113 15.89 -5.21 5.85
CA LYS A 113 16.10 -3.79 5.48
C LYS A 113 14.86 -3.18 4.83
N SER A 114 14.12 -3.97 4.05
CA SER A 114 12.88 -3.53 3.40
C SER A 114 11.77 -3.22 4.39
N ILE A 115 11.54 -4.08 5.39
CA ILE A 115 10.49 -3.86 6.40
C ILE A 115 10.83 -2.66 7.29
N SER A 116 12.08 -2.51 7.69
CA SER A 116 12.53 -1.35 8.48
C SER A 116 12.36 -0.05 7.69
N TYR A 117 12.67 -0.06 6.39
CA TYR A 117 12.46 1.08 5.50
C TYR A 117 10.97 1.44 5.38
N TRP A 118 10.10 0.46 5.12
CA TRP A 118 8.65 0.70 5.05
C TRP A 118 8.09 1.22 6.37
N LYS A 119 8.53 0.68 7.51
CA LYS A 119 8.17 1.20 8.84
C LYS A 119 8.59 2.66 9.04
N TYR A 120 9.79 3.02 8.60
CA TYR A 120 10.29 4.39 8.65
C TYR A 120 9.44 5.32 7.76
N CYS A 121 9.21 4.94 6.51
CA CYS A 121 8.40 5.71 5.57
C CYS A 121 6.97 5.92 6.08
N THR A 122 6.34 4.88 6.63
CA THR A 122 4.99 5.00 7.22
C THR A 122 4.99 5.91 8.43
N LYS A 123 5.98 5.77 9.33
CA LYS A 123 6.07 6.62 10.52
C LYS A 123 6.25 8.09 10.13
N LYS A 124 7.17 8.36 9.21
CA LYS A 124 7.42 9.72 8.70
C LYS A 124 6.19 10.32 8.03
N ALA A 125 5.46 9.54 7.24
CA ALA A 125 4.22 9.99 6.60
C ALA A 125 3.14 10.35 7.64
N VAL A 126 2.97 9.50 8.66
CA VAL A 126 2.03 9.75 9.77
C VAL A 126 2.42 11.02 10.54
N ASP A 127 3.70 11.17 10.88
CA ASP A 127 4.19 12.35 11.61
C ASP A 127 3.94 13.66 10.82
N LEU A 128 4.17 13.63 9.50
CA LEU A 128 3.91 14.78 8.62
C LEU A 128 2.41 15.11 8.55
N LEU A 129 1.56 14.10 8.37
CA LEU A 129 0.10 14.28 8.35
C LEU A 129 -0.42 14.82 9.68
N GLN A 130 0.10 14.30 10.79
CA GLN A 130 -0.27 14.75 12.13
C GLN A 130 0.19 16.19 12.37
N LYS A 131 1.40 16.55 11.96
CA LYS A 131 1.89 17.94 12.02
C LYS A 131 1.02 18.88 11.19
N GLN A 132 0.64 18.47 9.97
CA GLN A 132 -0.24 19.27 9.11
C GLN A 132 -1.64 19.45 9.74
N ALA A 133 -2.21 18.38 10.30
CA ALA A 133 -3.51 18.43 10.98
C ALA A 133 -3.46 19.33 12.22
N SER A 134 -2.41 19.21 13.04
CA SER A 134 -2.19 20.06 14.21
C SER A 134 -2.04 21.53 13.83
N ASN A 135 -1.27 21.85 12.79
CA ASN A 135 -1.10 23.23 12.32
C ASN A 135 -2.43 23.84 11.86
N ARG A 136 -3.25 23.08 11.12
CA ARG A 136 -4.60 23.53 10.73
C ARG A 136 -5.49 23.79 11.95
N ARG A 137 -5.42 22.91 12.95
CA ARG A 137 -6.20 23.05 14.18
C ARG A 137 -5.77 24.27 14.99
N ILE A 138 -4.48 24.48 15.15
CA ILE A 138 -3.91 25.63 15.87
C ILE A 138 -4.33 26.93 15.18
N PHE A 139 -4.17 27.01 13.85
CA PHE A 139 -4.58 28.18 13.07
C PHE A 139 -6.07 28.53 13.28
N MET A 140 -6.94 27.53 13.26
CA MET A 140 -8.37 27.76 13.51
C MET A 140 -8.62 28.26 14.94
N ILE A 141 -7.96 27.66 15.94
CA ILE A 141 -8.10 28.06 17.35
C ILE A 141 -7.63 29.50 17.57
N GLU A 142 -6.47 29.88 17.04
CA GLU A 142 -5.91 31.23 17.15
C GLU A 142 -6.88 32.28 16.58
N ARG A 143 -7.41 32.02 15.38
CA ARG A 143 -8.43 32.87 14.76
C ARG A 143 -9.71 32.99 15.60
N TYR A 144 -10.12 31.93 16.29
CA TYR A 144 -11.27 32.00 17.20
C TYR A 144 -10.94 32.81 18.47
N GLN A 145 -9.72 32.67 19.01
CA GLN A 145 -9.28 33.40 20.20
C GLN A 145 -9.24 34.91 19.95
N GLU A 146 -8.70 35.35 18.81
CA GLU A 146 -8.70 36.78 18.42
C GLU A 146 -10.11 37.35 18.35
N ARG A 147 -11.06 36.62 17.75
CA ARG A 147 -12.46 37.05 17.65
C ARG A 147 -13.11 37.16 19.02
N ILE A 148 -12.85 36.19 19.90
CA ILE A 148 -13.35 36.21 21.28
C ILE A 148 -12.79 37.43 22.02
N GLN A 149 -11.49 37.70 21.93
CA GLN A 149 -10.87 38.87 22.57
C GLN A 149 -11.48 40.18 22.07
N THR A 150 -11.69 40.30 20.76
CA THR A 150 -12.33 41.49 20.16
C THR A 150 -13.75 41.69 20.69
N ILE A 151 -14.53 40.61 20.78
CA ILE A 151 -15.90 40.66 21.32
C ILE A 151 -15.88 41.08 22.79
N GLN A 152 -14.97 40.51 23.60
CA GLN A 152 -14.82 40.86 25.01
C GLN A 152 -14.47 42.34 25.20
N TYR A 153 -13.56 42.86 24.38
CA TYR A 153 -13.21 44.28 24.38
C TYR A 153 -14.41 45.18 24.08
N LEU A 154 -15.17 44.88 23.02
CA LEU A 154 -16.34 45.66 22.64
C LEU A 154 -17.44 45.63 23.72
N LEU A 155 -17.64 44.47 24.36
CA LEU A 155 -18.58 44.35 25.47
C LEU A 155 -18.16 45.21 26.66
N HIS A 156 -16.87 45.24 26.99
CA HIS A 156 -16.35 46.07 28.06
C HIS A 156 -16.55 47.57 27.78
N GLN A 157 -16.23 48.01 26.57
CA GLN A 157 -16.46 49.40 26.14
C GLN A 157 -17.94 49.79 26.22
N ARG A 158 -18.83 48.90 25.78
CA ARG A 158 -20.27 49.12 25.87
C ARG A 158 -20.73 49.29 27.33
N GLN A 159 -20.26 48.45 28.24
CA GLN A 159 -20.60 48.56 29.67
C GLN A 159 -20.16 49.90 30.27
N GLN A 160 -18.94 50.36 29.94
CA GLN A 160 -18.45 51.66 30.40
C GLN A 160 -19.34 52.79 29.87
N ASN A 161 -19.69 52.77 28.58
CA ASN A 161 -20.57 53.78 27.99
C ASN A 161 -21.96 53.79 28.63
N GLU A 162 -22.54 52.62 28.91
CA GLU A 162 -23.83 52.50 29.59
C GLU A 162 -23.78 53.06 31.03
N GLN A 163 -22.65 52.91 31.74
CA GLN A 163 -22.43 53.52 33.05
C GLN A 163 -22.35 55.05 32.94
N PHE A 164 -21.55 55.58 32.01
CA PHE A 164 -21.46 57.03 31.77
C PHE A 164 -22.81 57.67 31.39
N ILE A 165 -23.64 56.98 30.60
CA ILE A 165 -24.96 57.47 30.22
C ILE A 165 -25.89 57.52 31.45
N LYS A 166 -25.85 56.50 32.31
CA LYS A 166 -26.65 56.48 33.55
C LYS A 166 -26.24 57.59 34.52
N GLU A 167 -24.95 57.83 34.67
CA GLU A 167 -24.43 58.91 35.52
C GLU A 167 -24.81 60.31 35.04
N LYS A 168 -24.97 60.51 33.72
CA LYS A 168 -25.42 61.80 33.14
C LYS A 168 -26.93 62.06 33.23
N GLN A 169 -27.73 61.04 33.53
CA GLN A 169 -29.20 61.13 33.61
C GLN A 169 -29.73 61.23 35.05
N SER A 170 -28.88 61.08 36.07
CA SER A 170 -29.15 61.38 37.48
C SER A 170 -28.67 62.78 37.84
#